data_AF-A0AA96MMN7-F1
#
_entry.id   AF-A0AA96MMN7-F1
#
_cell.length_a   1.000
_cell.length_b   1.000
_cell.length_c   1.000
_cell.angle_alpha   90.00
_cell.angle_beta   90.00
_cell.angle_gamma   90.00
#
_symmetry.space_group_name_H-M   'P 1'
#
loop_
_entity.id
_entity.type
_entity.pdbx_description
1 polymer ?
#
loop_
_entity_poly.entity_id
_entity_poly.type
_entity_poly.pdbx_seq_one_letter_code
_entity_poly.pdbx_strand_id
1 'polypeptide(L)' 'MLEDIANQLGNNKQAKGTIDLFTELPACGSCSDIIMKFRQEYPNIKLNVYSGEFKN' A
#
# COMPACT_ATOMS: atom_id res chain seq x y z
N MET A 1 2.79 8.07 2.80
CA MET A 1 3.43 6.76 2.49
C MET A 1 2.95 6.20 1.15
N LEU A 2 1.74 5.63 1.03
CA LEU A 2 1.28 5.08 -0.26
C LEU A 2 1.12 6.17 -1.34
N GLU A 3 0.72 7.38 -0.95
CA GLU A 3 0.66 8.54 -1.84
C GLU A 3 2.06 8.94 -2.35
N ASP A 4 3.09 8.89 -1.51
CA ASP A 4 4.47 9.19 -1.92
C ASP A 4 4.99 8.17 -2.94
N ILE A 5 4.69 6.89 -2.71
CA ILE A 5 5.02 5.83 -3.67
C ILE A 5 4.24 6.05 -4.97
N ALA A 6 2.95 6.39 -4.90
CA ALA A 6 2.15 6.70 -6.08
C ALA A 6 2.72 7.92 -6.85
N ASN A 7 3.20 8.94 -6.15
CA ASN A 7 3.85 10.10 -6.77
C ASN A 7 5.16 9.73 -7.48
N GLN A 8 5.95 8.83 -6.90
CA GLN A 8 7.18 8.33 -7.52
C GLN A 8 6.91 7.46 -8.76
N LEU A 9 5.88 6.61 -8.71
CA LEU A 9 5.49 5.76 -9.83
C LEU A 9 4.81 6.56 -10.96
N GLY A 10 4.09 7.63 -10.61
CA GLY A 10 3.44 8.53 -11.56
C GLY A 10 2.54 7.77 -12.54
N ASN A 11 2.78 7.96 -13.84
CA ASN A 11 1.98 7.32 -14.88
C ASN A 11 2.38 5.87 -15.19
N ASN A 12 3.40 5.33 -14.52
CA ASN A 12 3.82 3.94 -14.71
C ASN A 12 2.89 2.96 -13.98
N LYS A 13 1.65 2.83 -14.46
CA LYS A 13 0.64 1.92 -13.90
C LYS A 13 0.98 0.44 -14.11
N GLN A 14 1.96 0.15 -14.98
CA GLN A 14 2.45 -1.19 -15.25
C GLN A 14 3.62 -1.61 -14.34
N ALA A 15 4.07 -0.73 -13.43
CA ALA A 15 5.09 -1.05 -12.44
C ALA A 15 4.72 -2.33 -11.67
N LYS A 16 5.71 -3.20 -11.47
CA LYS A 16 5.54 -4.50 -10.83
C LYS A 16 6.43 -4.59 -9.61
N GLY A 17 5.99 -5.31 -8.60
CA GLY A 17 6.77 -5.54 -7.39
C GLY A 17 5.91 -5.99 -6.23
N THR A 18 6.52 -6.03 -5.05
CA THR A 18 5.85 -6.36 -3.79
C THR A 18 6.14 -5.25 -2.79
N ILE A 19 5.11 -4.82 -2.07
CA ILE A 19 5.21 -3.88 -0.96
C ILE A 19 4.65 -4.57 0.27
N ASP A 20 5.45 -4.69 1.32
CA ASP A 20 5.03 -5.19 2.62
C ASP A 20 4.87 -4.00 3.56
N LEU A 21 3.62 -3.62 3.84
CA LEU A 21 3.26 -2.50 4.70
C LEU A 21 2.98 -3.02 6.11
N PHE A 22 3.77 -2.56 7.07
CA PHE A 22 3.63 -2.90 8.49
C PHE A 22 3.09 -1.70 9.27
N THR A 23 2.02 -1.91 10.02
CA THR A 23 1.42 -0.88 10.89
C THR A 23 1.16 -1.45 12.28
N GLU A 24 1.32 -0.64 13.32
CA GLU A 24 1.05 -1.08 14.69
C GLU A 24 -0.43 -1.39 14.92
N LEU A 25 -1.31 -0.61 14.28
CA LEU A 25 -2.76 -0.74 14.37
C LEU A 25 -3.37 -1.11 13.00
N PRO A 26 -4.54 -1.76 12.99
CA PRO A 26 -5.30 -1.96 11.76
C PRO A 26 -5.64 -0.64 11.06
N ALA A 27 -5.66 -0.66 9.73
CA ALA A 27 -6.08 0.50 8.95
C ALA A 27 -7.53 0.88 9.28
N CYS A 28 -7.79 2.15 9.59
CA CYS A 28 -9.15 2.66 9.72
C CYS A 28 -9.83 2.75 8.34
N GLY A 29 -11.13 3.11 8.31
CA GLY A 29 -11.91 3.16 7.07
C GLY A 29 -11.26 4.00 5.97
N SER A 30 -10.84 5.23 6.29
CA SER A 30 -10.19 6.11 5.33
C SER A 30 -8.83 5.57 4.83
N CYS A 31 -8.05 4.93 5.70
CA CYS A 31 -6.79 4.29 5.29
C CYS A 31 -7.05 3.10 4.36
N SER A 32 -8.15 2.36 4.59
CA SER A 32 -8.56 1.24 3.74
C SER A 32 -8.94 1.71 2.34
N ASP A 33 -9.60 2.86 2.21
CA ASP A 33 -9.93 3.45 0.91
C ASP A 33 -8.67 3.82 0.10
N ILE A 34 -7.66 4.39 0.76
CA ILE A 34 -6.37 4.71 0.13
C ILE A 34 -5.65 3.43 -0.32
N ILE A 35 -5.64 2.39 0.51
CA ILE A 35 -5.07 1.07 0.15
C ILE A 35 -5.77 0.49 -1.07
N MET A 36 -7.10 0.56 -1.12
CA MET A 36 -7.89 0.05 -2.25
C MET A 36 -7.61 0.85 -3.52
N LYS A 37 -7.58 2.18 -3.44
CA LYS A 37 -7.25 3.05 -4.57
C LYS A 37 -5.87 2.75 -5.13
N PHE A 38 -4.86 2.59 -4.26
CA PHE A 38 -3.51 2.23 -4.69
C PHE A 38 -3.47 0.88 -5.44
N ARG A 39 -4.17 -0.15 -4.93
CA ARG A 39 -4.26 -1.46 -5.59
C ARG A 39 -4.92 -1.40 -6.97
N GLN A 40 -5.95 -0.57 -7.11
CA GLN A 40 -6.64 -0.37 -8.40
C GLN A 40 -5.75 0.35 -9.40
N GLU A 41 -4.98 1.35 -8.94
CA GLU A 41 -4.14 2.17 -9.79
C GLU A 41 -2.86 1.44 -10.24
N TYR A 42 -2.30 0.57 -9.39
CA TYR A 42 -1.08 -0.21 -9.67
C TYR A 42 -1.33 -1.71 -9.50
N PRO A 43 -2.09 -2.34 -10.41
CA PRO A 43 -2.59 -3.71 -10.25
C PRO A 43 -1.50 -4.79 -10.25
N ASN A 44 -0.32 -4.48 -10.81
CA ASN A 44 0.80 -5.41 -10.84
C ASN A 44 1.71 -5.33 -9.60
N ILE A 45 1.38 -4.46 -8.63
CA ILE A 45 2.08 -4.37 -7.35
C ILE A 45 1.31 -5.18 -6.32
N LYS A 46 1.95 -6.21 -5.77
CA LYS A 46 1.42 -6.96 -4.64
C LYS A 46 1.63 -6.17 -3.35
N LEU A 47 0.58 -5.51 -2.88
CA LEU A 47 0.58 -4.85 -1.57
C LEU A 47 0.12 -5.85 -0.50
N ASN A 48 0.97 -6.17 0.47
CA ASN A 48 0.61 -6.92 1.68
C ASN A 48 0.52 -5.92 2.84
N VAL A 49 -0.51 -6.03 3.67
CA VAL A 49 -0.71 -5.13 4.81
C VAL A 49 -0.78 -5.98 6.06
N TYR A 50 0.15 -5.73 6.97
CA TYR A 50 0.29 -6.40 8.25
C TYR A 50 -0.01 -5.39 9.34
N SER A 51 -0.89 -5.76 10.27
CA SER A 51 -1.20 -4.93 11.43
C SER A 51 -0.97 -5.70 12.73
N GLY A 52 -0.29 -5.11 13.70
CA GLY A 52 -0.15 -5.65 15.05
C GLY A 52 1.13 -5.20 15.76
N GLU A 53 1.27 -5.58 17.04
CA GLU A 53 2.53 -5.40 17.77
C GLU A 53 3.59 -6.36 17.20
N PHE A 54 4.50 -5.85 16.37
CA PHE A 54 5.66 -6.59 15.90
C PHE A 54 6.70 -6.65 17.03
N LYS A 55 6.58 -7.63 17.92
CA LYS A 55 7.60 -7.88 18.94
C LYS A 55 8.77 -8.64 18.30
N ASN A 56 9.95 -8.04 18.39
CA ASN A 56 11.23 -8.68 18.08
C ASN A 56 11.59 -9.71 19.14
#